data_AF-A0A091FX09-F1
#
_entry.id   AF-A0A091FX09-F1
#
_cell.length_a   1.000
_cell.length_b   1.000
_cell.length_c   1.000
_cell.angle_alpha   90.00
_cell.angle_beta   90.00
_cell.angle_gamma   90.00
#
_symmetry.space_group_name_H-M   'P 1'
#
loop_
_entity.id
_entity.type
_entity.pdbx_description
1 polymer ?
#
loop_
_entity_poly.entity_id
_entity_poly.type
_entity_poly.pdbx_seq_one_letter_code
_entity_poly.pdbx_strand_id
1 'polypeptide(L)'
;QHDSCSSTAGADGQLQNWKLKAEQAKKLEFIRTAEKLKTQLANAEKDTNGRLYNRKSDLRVEYSILEELEHSKTISRKTEKDKVLQQLSKIQSNVRRLQQQLKDVKPTPEFVDKLKETMEEIESAINAFKEEQRQIYEQLLKEEKAAMSELSALERKVELWVLGSSTAEKVLKLPSVNKTLEKHLPEEVVEFERFLQQTGGRQGGWDDHDHHTFLKVWTKHKGRLSYMDEALEYLSGRTKEDIEQHDKWYQEFLILHEGKKKAIKKWKEKQQQEKERNLKEKEKLEKMFKEEWLQHEEAHKRKAEEERQRQRAAIEAWKKQKALTLAMEQVSQLKLEEKAKKQQKEHQRHCHTKLLLEKYSLQKKEKEKLEKLEKPKREEAEKEEMKRIAAEEITKFQE
;
A
#
# COMPACT_ATOMS: atom_id res chain seq x y z
N GLN A 1 70.44 -47.09 28.17
CA GLN A 1 69.38 -46.91 29.17
C GLN A 1 68.21 -46.26 28.47
N HIS A 2 67.09 -46.96 28.51
CA HIS A 2 65.85 -46.74 27.79
C HIS A 2 64.90 -45.92 28.69
N ASP A 3 63.91 -45.26 28.06
CA ASP A 3 62.69 -44.70 28.66
C ASP A 3 62.86 -43.43 29.53
N SER A 4 62.01 -42.41 29.48
CA SER A 4 60.63 -42.37 28.99
C SER A 4 60.29 -40.91 28.64
N CYS A 5 60.01 -40.68 27.36
CA CYS A 5 59.32 -39.51 26.87
C CYS A 5 57.82 -39.85 26.87
N SER A 6 57.00 -39.19 27.70
CA SER A 6 55.56 -38.95 27.49
C SER A 6 54.86 -38.56 28.80
N SER A 7 54.57 -37.27 29.01
CA SER A 7 53.57 -36.81 29.98
C SER A 7 53.10 -35.39 29.65
N THR A 8 52.61 -35.17 28.43
CA THR A 8 51.92 -33.91 28.06
C THR A 8 50.59 -34.14 27.33
N ALA A 9 50.27 -35.37 26.91
CA ALA A 9 49.04 -35.68 26.18
C ALA A 9 47.77 -35.84 27.06
N GLY A 10 47.92 -36.11 28.36
CA GLY A 10 46.78 -36.39 29.26
C GLY A 10 46.02 -35.16 29.75
N ALA A 11 46.68 -34.03 29.91
CA ALA A 11 46.07 -32.79 30.42
C ALA A 11 45.20 -32.09 29.36
N ASP A 12 45.58 -32.19 28.09
CA ASP A 12 44.90 -31.53 26.98
C ASP A 12 43.56 -32.22 26.65
N GLY A 13 43.50 -33.55 26.73
CA GLY A 13 42.26 -34.32 26.56
C GLY A 13 41.22 -34.07 27.66
N GLN A 14 41.65 -33.81 28.89
CA GLN A 14 40.75 -33.50 30.00
C GLN A 14 40.16 -32.09 29.85
N LEU A 15 40.96 -31.09 29.44
CA LEU A 15 40.49 -29.73 29.21
C LEU A 15 39.49 -29.65 28.04
N GLN A 16 39.72 -30.41 26.96
CA GLN A 16 38.81 -30.50 25.82
C GLN A 16 37.46 -31.16 26.20
N ASN A 17 37.49 -32.20 27.04
CA ASN A 17 36.27 -32.85 27.54
C ASN A 17 35.40 -31.90 28.39
N TRP A 18 36.04 -31.07 29.22
CA TRP A 18 35.34 -30.07 30.03
C TRP A 18 34.74 -28.94 29.19
N LYS A 19 35.44 -28.48 28.15
CA LYS A 19 34.89 -27.51 27.18
C LYS A 19 33.66 -28.06 26.45
N LEU A 20 33.74 -29.30 25.98
CA LEU A 20 32.62 -29.97 25.30
C LEU A 20 31.39 -30.11 26.22
N LYS A 21 31.61 -30.49 27.48
CA LYS A 21 30.54 -30.57 28.49
C LYS A 21 29.94 -29.21 28.83
N ALA A 22 30.76 -28.16 28.89
CA ALA A 22 30.29 -26.80 29.12
C ALA A 22 29.46 -26.27 27.95
N GLU A 23 29.85 -26.57 26.70
CA GLU A 23 29.04 -26.25 25.51
C GLU A 23 27.73 -27.04 25.48
N GLN A 24 27.77 -28.33 25.85
CA GLN A 24 26.57 -29.16 25.91
C GLN A 24 25.60 -28.68 26.99
N ALA A 25 26.10 -28.23 28.14
CA ALA A 25 25.30 -27.58 29.18
C ALA A 25 24.68 -26.26 28.69
N LYS A 26 25.44 -25.41 27.99
CA LYS A 26 24.91 -24.17 27.37
C LYS A 26 23.82 -24.47 26.33
N LYS A 27 24.00 -25.50 25.51
CA LYS A 27 22.99 -25.92 24.52
C LYS A 27 21.70 -26.41 25.19
N LEU A 28 21.81 -27.17 26.28
CA LEU A 28 20.66 -27.63 27.06
C LEU A 28 19.94 -26.47 27.75
N GLU A 29 20.67 -25.50 28.31
CA GLU A 29 20.09 -24.27 28.85
C GLU A 29 19.36 -23.46 27.76
N PHE A 30 19.97 -23.33 26.58
CA PHE A 30 19.35 -22.65 25.44
C PHE A 30 18.05 -23.33 24.98
N ILE A 31 18.01 -24.67 24.93
CA ILE A 31 16.79 -25.41 24.59
C ILE A 31 15.71 -25.17 25.65
N ARG A 32 16.06 -25.22 26.94
CA ARG A 32 15.11 -24.95 28.03
C ARG A 32 14.56 -23.53 27.98
N THR A 33 15.39 -22.53 27.69
CA THR A 33 14.91 -21.14 27.55
C THR A 33 14.04 -20.98 26.31
N ALA A 34 14.38 -21.62 25.19
CA ALA A 34 13.54 -21.62 23.99
C ALA A 34 12.18 -22.26 24.22
N GLU A 35 12.11 -23.40 24.93
CA GLU A 35 10.86 -24.07 25.30
C GLU A 35 10.02 -23.22 26.26
N LYS A 36 10.67 -22.56 27.23
CA LYS A 36 10.00 -21.61 28.14
C LYS A 36 9.41 -20.43 27.37
N LEU A 37 10.17 -19.83 26.47
CA LEU A 37 9.70 -18.71 25.63
C LEU A 37 8.56 -19.15 24.71
N LYS A 38 8.64 -20.35 24.12
CA LYS A 38 7.56 -20.93 23.31
C LYS A 38 6.27 -21.10 24.11
N THR A 39 6.38 -21.56 25.35
CA THR A 39 5.23 -21.71 26.25
C THR A 39 4.65 -20.34 26.64
N GLN A 40 5.50 -19.35 26.89
CA GLN A 40 5.06 -17.98 27.16
C GLN A 40 4.34 -17.36 25.96
N LEU A 41 4.84 -17.58 24.74
CA LEU A 41 4.18 -17.17 23.50
C LEU A 41 2.80 -17.81 23.36
N ALA A 42 2.71 -19.13 23.50
CA ALA A 42 1.44 -19.85 23.38
C ALA A 42 0.40 -19.38 24.43
N ASN A 43 0.85 -19.09 25.65
CA ASN A 43 -0.03 -18.54 26.69
C ASN A 43 -0.47 -17.11 26.38
N ALA A 44 0.43 -16.25 25.92
CA ALA A 44 0.10 -14.89 25.52
C ALA A 44 -0.88 -14.85 24.34
N GLU A 45 -0.67 -15.71 23.34
CA GLU A 45 -1.58 -15.90 22.20
C GLU A 45 -2.95 -16.42 22.65
N LYS A 46 -2.99 -17.40 23.55
CA LYS A 46 -4.25 -17.91 24.10
C LYS A 46 -5.01 -16.82 24.86
N ASP A 47 -4.31 -15.97 25.59
CA ASP A 47 -4.87 -14.86 26.34
C ASP A 47 -5.40 -13.74 25.43
N THR A 48 -4.67 -13.36 24.39
CA THR A 48 -5.13 -12.36 23.41
C THR A 48 -6.33 -12.90 22.63
N ASN A 49 -6.25 -14.15 22.17
CA ASN A 49 -7.36 -14.81 21.48
C ASN A 49 -8.59 -14.95 22.39
N GLY A 50 -8.37 -15.26 23.66
CA GLY A 50 -9.41 -15.28 24.69
C GLY A 50 -10.02 -13.91 24.95
N ARG A 51 -9.29 -12.80 24.81
CA ARG A 51 -9.85 -11.45 24.96
C ARG A 51 -10.62 -10.98 23.72
N LEU A 52 -10.14 -11.33 22.53
CA LEU A 52 -10.73 -10.89 21.25
C LEU A 52 -11.96 -11.72 20.84
N TYR A 53 -11.92 -13.05 21.04
CA TYR A 53 -12.93 -13.95 20.47
C TYR A 53 -13.85 -14.62 21.49
N ASN A 54 -13.63 -14.43 22.80
CA ASN A 54 -14.54 -14.94 23.81
C ASN A 54 -15.87 -14.20 23.77
N ARG A 55 -16.95 -14.98 23.71
CA ARG A 55 -18.34 -14.50 23.65
C ARG A 55 -18.77 -13.63 24.83
N LYS A 56 -18.06 -13.69 25.97
CA LYS A 56 -18.33 -12.88 27.16
C LYS A 56 -17.51 -11.57 27.24
N SER A 57 -16.65 -11.30 26.26
CA SER A 57 -15.81 -10.09 26.22
C SER A 57 -16.55 -8.94 25.54
N ASP A 58 -16.49 -7.73 26.09
CA ASP A 58 -17.04 -6.52 25.45
C ASP A 58 -16.38 -6.25 24.09
N LEU A 59 -15.09 -6.62 23.94
CA LEU A 59 -14.35 -6.52 22.69
C LEU A 59 -14.92 -7.41 21.58
N ARG A 60 -15.64 -8.49 21.92
CA ARG A 60 -16.25 -9.36 20.92
C ARG A 60 -17.37 -8.65 20.17
N VAL A 61 -18.12 -7.78 20.85
CA VAL A 61 -19.17 -6.97 20.23
C VAL A 61 -18.55 -5.99 19.24
N GLU A 62 -17.51 -5.27 19.64
CA GLU A 62 -16.78 -4.34 18.76
C GLU A 62 -16.14 -5.06 17.56
N TYR A 63 -15.52 -6.22 17.79
CA TYR A 63 -14.92 -7.01 16.72
C TYR A 63 -15.96 -7.53 15.72
N SER A 64 -17.13 -7.97 16.18
CA SER A 64 -18.19 -8.40 15.27
C SER A 64 -18.78 -7.26 14.44
N ILE A 65 -18.80 -6.02 14.95
CA ILE A 65 -19.15 -4.83 14.13
C ILE A 65 -18.12 -4.63 12.99
N LEU A 66 -16.83 -4.85 13.26
CA LEU A 66 -15.79 -4.78 12.24
C LEU A 66 -15.93 -5.88 11.17
N GLU A 67 -16.22 -7.12 11.58
CA GLU A 67 -16.50 -8.24 10.66
C GLU A 67 -17.71 -7.94 9.76
N GLU A 68 -18.79 -7.40 10.33
CA GLU A 68 -19.98 -6.98 9.58
C GLU A 68 -19.66 -5.88 8.56
N LEU A 69 -18.82 -4.91 8.95
CA LEU A 69 -18.39 -3.82 8.08
C LEU A 69 -17.51 -4.33 6.93
N GLU A 70 -16.56 -5.23 7.21
CA GLU A 70 -15.74 -5.88 6.18
C GLU A 70 -16.59 -6.70 5.20
N HIS A 71 -17.54 -7.47 5.72
CA HIS A 71 -18.47 -8.24 4.91
C HIS A 71 -19.32 -7.32 4.02
N SER A 72 -19.87 -6.25 4.60
CA SER A 72 -20.65 -5.25 3.87
C SER A 72 -19.84 -4.60 2.73
N LYS A 73 -18.60 -4.16 3.00
CA LYS A 73 -17.71 -3.58 1.97
C LYS A 73 -17.36 -4.60 0.89
N THR A 74 -17.20 -5.88 1.24
CA THR A 74 -16.99 -6.97 0.28
C THR A 74 -18.20 -7.19 -0.63
N ILE A 75 -19.41 -7.21 -0.07
CA ILE A 75 -20.66 -7.28 -0.84
C ILE A 75 -20.77 -6.07 -1.76
N SER A 76 -20.58 -4.86 -1.24
CA SER A 76 -20.66 -3.62 -2.01
C SER A 76 -19.73 -3.63 -3.22
N ARG A 77 -18.49 -4.10 -3.06
CA ARG A 77 -17.52 -4.23 -4.16
C ARG A 77 -18.00 -5.21 -5.24
N LYS A 78 -18.60 -6.32 -4.83
CA LYS A 78 -19.17 -7.31 -5.77
C LYS A 78 -20.36 -6.72 -6.52
N THR A 79 -21.28 -6.06 -5.82
CA THR A 79 -22.45 -5.41 -6.41
C THR A 79 -22.04 -4.32 -7.40
N GLU A 80 -21.03 -3.50 -7.08
CA GLU A 80 -20.53 -2.47 -8.00
C GLU A 80 -19.91 -3.08 -9.26
N LYS A 81 -19.12 -4.16 -9.11
CA LYS A 81 -18.59 -4.91 -10.26
C LYS A 81 -19.71 -5.42 -11.17
N ASP A 82 -20.74 -6.02 -10.60
CA ASP A 82 -21.87 -6.57 -11.36
C ASP A 82 -22.66 -5.45 -12.07
N LYS A 83 -22.83 -4.30 -11.41
CA LYS A 83 -23.48 -3.10 -11.96
C LYS A 83 -22.69 -2.53 -13.14
N VAL A 84 -21.38 -2.37 -13.02
CA VAL A 84 -20.51 -1.91 -14.11
C VAL A 84 -20.59 -2.86 -15.30
N LEU A 85 -20.53 -4.18 -15.07
CA LEU A 85 -20.67 -5.17 -16.14
C LEU A 85 -22.04 -5.07 -16.84
N GLN A 86 -23.11 -4.86 -16.08
CA GLN A 86 -24.45 -4.69 -16.64
C GLN A 86 -24.57 -3.44 -17.51
N GLN A 87 -24.04 -2.29 -17.04
CA GLN A 87 -24.06 -1.03 -17.79
C GLN A 87 -23.24 -1.10 -19.08
N LEU A 88 -22.03 -1.68 -19.01
CA LEU A 88 -21.20 -1.92 -20.19
C LEU A 88 -21.88 -2.85 -21.18
N SER A 89 -22.54 -3.93 -20.69
CA SER A 89 -23.29 -4.84 -21.55
C SER A 89 -24.44 -4.13 -22.27
N LYS A 90 -25.14 -3.22 -21.59
CA LYS A 90 -26.21 -2.40 -22.18
C LYS A 90 -25.66 -1.49 -23.29
N ILE A 91 -24.57 -0.77 -23.03
CA ILE A 91 -23.91 0.09 -24.03
C ILE A 91 -23.48 -0.74 -25.24
N GLN A 92 -22.84 -1.90 -25.02
CA GLN A 92 -22.44 -2.81 -26.10
C GLN A 92 -23.64 -3.32 -26.92
N SER A 93 -24.77 -3.60 -26.28
CA SER A 93 -25.99 -4.03 -26.98
C SER A 93 -26.55 -2.92 -27.89
N ASN A 94 -26.55 -1.67 -27.43
CA ASN A 94 -26.97 -0.52 -28.24
C ASN A 94 -26.02 -0.30 -29.42
N VAL A 95 -24.71 -0.42 -29.21
CA VAL A 95 -23.70 -0.33 -30.29
C VAL A 95 -23.88 -1.45 -31.31
N ARG A 96 -24.13 -2.69 -30.88
CA ARG A 96 -24.43 -3.81 -31.79
C ARG A 96 -25.70 -3.57 -32.60
N ARG A 97 -26.74 -3.01 -31.98
CA ARG A 97 -27.99 -2.62 -32.65
C ARG A 97 -27.73 -1.57 -33.73
N LEU A 98 -26.95 -0.54 -33.42
CA LEU A 98 -26.52 0.49 -34.37
C LEU A 98 -25.74 -0.12 -35.55
N GLN A 99 -24.76 -0.99 -35.26
CA GLN A 99 -23.97 -1.69 -36.28
C GLN A 99 -24.85 -2.56 -37.19
N GLN A 100 -25.89 -3.19 -36.65
CA GLN A 100 -26.81 -4.01 -37.44
C GLN A 100 -27.70 -3.15 -38.33
N GLN A 101 -28.15 -2.00 -37.85
CA GLN A 101 -28.91 -1.03 -38.65
C GLN A 101 -28.10 -0.45 -39.82
N LEU A 102 -26.77 -0.43 -39.72
CA LEU A 102 -25.85 0.07 -40.74
C LEU A 102 -25.50 -0.93 -41.86
N LYS A 103 -25.87 -2.22 -41.75
CA LYS A 103 -25.35 -3.25 -42.67
C LYS A 103 -25.92 -3.24 -44.10
N ASP A 104 -27.16 -2.81 -44.33
CA ASP A 104 -27.78 -2.85 -45.68
C ASP A 104 -29.00 -1.90 -45.82
N VAL A 105 -28.83 -0.57 -45.70
CA VAL A 105 -29.96 0.38 -45.79
C VAL A 105 -29.64 1.58 -46.68
N LYS A 106 -30.57 1.94 -47.57
CA LYS A 106 -30.50 3.20 -48.36
C LYS A 106 -30.77 4.38 -47.42
N PRO A 107 -29.94 5.44 -47.43
CA PRO A 107 -30.14 6.61 -46.58
C PRO A 107 -31.42 7.33 -46.98
N THR A 108 -32.47 7.05 -46.23
CA THR A 108 -33.78 7.68 -46.30
C THR A 108 -33.85 8.69 -45.14
N PRO A 109 -34.48 9.87 -45.26
CA PRO A 109 -34.50 10.87 -44.19
C PRO A 109 -34.93 10.30 -42.83
N GLU A 110 -35.99 9.49 -42.81
CA GLU A 110 -36.50 8.82 -41.60
C GLU A 110 -35.49 7.81 -40.99
N PHE A 111 -34.66 7.19 -41.82
CA PHE A 111 -33.60 6.29 -41.36
C PHE A 111 -32.44 7.07 -40.73
N VAL A 112 -32.09 8.23 -41.29
CA VAL A 112 -31.07 9.12 -40.73
C VAL A 112 -31.51 9.66 -39.37
N ASP A 113 -32.78 10.04 -39.22
CA ASP A 113 -33.34 10.50 -37.94
C ASP A 113 -33.28 9.39 -36.89
N LYS A 114 -33.65 8.15 -37.27
CA LYS A 114 -33.57 6.99 -36.38
C LYS A 114 -32.14 6.60 -36.00
N LEU A 115 -31.18 6.78 -36.91
CA LEU A 115 -29.77 6.58 -36.63
C LEU A 115 -29.27 7.61 -35.60
N LYS A 116 -29.64 8.88 -35.79
CA LYS A 116 -29.29 9.96 -34.88
C LYS A 116 -29.85 9.73 -33.48
N GLU A 117 -31.12 9.33 -33.36
CA GLU A 117 -31.74 8.94 -32.09
C GLU A 117 -30.94 7.81 -31.39
N THR A 118 -30.57 6.75 -32.12
CA THR A 118 -29.78 5.66 -31.53
C THR A 118 -28.35 6.05 -31.15
N MET A 119 -27.74 7.00 -31.87
CA MET A 119 -26.43 7.55 -31.51
C MET A 119 -26.52 8.41 -30.24
N GLU A 120 -27.53 9.27 -30.14
CA GLU A 120 -27.80 10.09 -28.95
C GLU A 120 -28.09 9.23 -27.72
N GLU A 121 -28.84 8.13 -27.87
CA GLU A 121 -29.05 7.15 -26.79
C GLU A 121 -27.74 6.51 -26.30
N ILE A 122 -26.83 6.15 -27.23
CA ILE A 122 -25.53 5.56 -26.90
C ILE A 122 -24.64 6.59 -26.20
N GLU A 123 -24.57 7.82 -26.72
CA GLU A 123 -23.79 8.90 -26.14
C GLU A 123 -24.31 9.27 -24.75
N SER A 124 -25.62 9.39 -24.58
CA SER A 124 -26.24 9.63 -23.28
C SER A 124 -25.96 8.50 -22.30
N ALA A 125 -26.01 7.23 -22.73
CA ALA A 125 -25.68 6.09 -21.87
C ALA A 125 -24.21 6.07 -21.46
N ILE A 126 -23.28 6.42 -22.36
CA ILE A 126 -21.84 6.51 -22.07
C ILE A 126 -21.56 7.67 -21.11
N ASN A 127 -22.19 8.83 -21.31
CA ASN A 127 -22.00 9.99 -20.45
C ASN A 127 -22.57 9.75 -19.05
N ALA A 128 -23.76 9.16 -18.95
CA ALA A 128 -24.35 8.77 -17.67
C ALA A 128 -23.46 7.77 -16.92
N PHE A 129 -22.94 6.75 -17.61
CA PHE A 129 -22.00 5.80 -17.03
C PHE A 129 -20.74 6.48 -16.48
N LYS A 130 -20.10 7.34 -17.28
CA LYS A 130 -18.89 8.06 -16.86
C LYS A 130 -19.15 8.96 -15.66
N GLU A 131 -20.28 9.66 -15.67
CA GLU A 131 -20.66 10.57 -14.59
C GLU A 131 -20.95 9.82 -13.29
N GLU A 132 -21.67 8.71 -13.35
CA GLU A 132 -21.93 7.87 -12.19
C GLU A 132 -20.64 7.29 -11.61
N GLN A 133 -19.73 6.77 -12.45
CA GLN A 133 -18.44 6.25 -12.00
C GLN A 133 -17.56 7.35 -11.39
N ARG A 134 -17.62 8.58 -11.92
CA ARG A 134 -16.92 9.74 -11.34
C ARG A 134 -17.46 10.07 -9.95
N GLN A 135 -18.79 10.11 -9.79
CA GLN A 135 -19.42 10.39 -8.49
C GLN A 135 -19.07 9.33 -7.43
N ILE A 136 -19.11 8.04 -7.80
CA ILE A 136 -18.71 6.94 -6.91
C ILE A 136 -17.25 7.07 -6.50
N TYR A 137 -16.36 7.37 -7.46
CA TYR A 137 -14.94 7.55 -7.18
C TYR A 137 -14.67 8.74 -6.25
N GLU A 138 -15.30 9.89 -6.49
CA GLU A 138 -15.18 11.07 -5.63
C GLU A 138 -15.70 10.81 -4.21
N GLN A 139 -16.77 10.02 -4.07
CA GLN A 139 -17.29 9.62 -2.76
C GLN A 139 -16.33 8.69 -2.02
N LEU A 140 -15.77 7.68 -2.71
CA LEU A 140 -14.78 6.77 -2.13
C LEU A 140 -13.51 7.51 -1.69
N LEU A 141 -13.04 8.50 -2.45
CA LEU A 141 -11.90 9.35 -2.06
C LEU A 141 -12.18 10.15 -0.79
N LYS A 142 -13.40 10.66 -0.60
CA LYS A 142 -13.78 11.37 0.63
C LYS A 142 -13.80 10.43 1.83
N GLU A 143 -14.36 9.23 1.66
CA GLU A 143 -14.38 8.19 2.70
C GLU A 143 -12.96 7.75 3.07
N GLU A 144 -12.09 7.51 2.10
CA GLU A 144 -10.69 7.16 2.31
C GLU A 144 -9.97 8.24 3.12
N LYS A 145 -10.09 9.51 2.72
CA LYS A 145 -9.48 10.63 3.43
C LYS A 145 -10.00 10.75 4.87
N ALA A 146 -11.30 10.55 5.08
CA ALA A 146 -11.89 10.58 6.41
C ALA A 146 -11.33 9.44 7.28
N ALA A 147 -11.36 8.21 6.80
CA ALA A 147 -10.82 7.05 7.50
C ALA A 147 -9.32 7.20 7.82
N MET A 148 -8.52 7.70 6.88
CA MET A 148 -7.10 8.00 7.12
C MET A 148 -6.89 9.05 8.21
N SER A 149 -7.73 10.10 8.23
CA SER A 149 -7.66 11.13 9.27
C SER A 149 -8.01 10.56 10.65
N GLU A 150 -9.00 9.66 10.72
CA GLU A 150 -9.40 8.96 11.94
C GLU A 150 -8.30 8.02 12.44
N LEU A 151 -7.71 7.23 11.54
CA LEU A 151 -6.56 6.36 11.85
C LEU A 151 -5.39 7.18 12.41
N SER A 152 -5.01 8.28 11.75
CA SER A 152 -3.93 9.15 12.24
C SER A 152 -4.23 9.75 13.62
N ALA A 153 -5.52 9.99 13.93
CA ALA A 153 -5.92 10.49 15.24
C ALA A 153 -5.85 9.40 16.32
N LEU A 154 -6.19 8.16 15.96
CA LEU A 154 -6.04 7.00 16.83
C LEU A 154 -4.57 6.67 17.08
N GLU A 155 -3.73 6.67 16.05
CA GLU A 155 -2.27 6.48 16.16
C GLU A 155 -1.66 7.48 17.14
N ARG A 156 -1.96 8.78 16.98
CA ARG A 156 -1.53 9.82 17.93
C ARG A 156 -2.00 9.57 19.36
N LYS A 157 -3.21 9.04 19.57
CA LYS A 157 -3.70 8.67 20.91
C LYS A 157 -2.92 7.49 21.49
N VAL A 158 -2.64 6.48 20.68
CA VAL A 158 -1.85 5.31 21.09
C VAL A 158 -0.43 5.73 21.47
N GLU A 159 0.22 6.58 20.68
CA GLU A 159 1.54 7.15 21.01
C GLU A 159 1.53 7.90 22.35
N LEU A 160 0.48 8.70 22.60
CA LEU A 160 0.31 9.37 23.89
C LEU A 160 0.14 8.40 25.06
N TRP A 161 -0.56 7.27 24.85
CA TRP A 161 -0.68 6.23 25.87
C TRP A 161 0.65 5.51 26.13
N VAL A 162 1.44 5.25 25.09
CA VAL A 162 2.79 4.67 25.22
C VAL A 162 3.72 5.62 25.99
N LEU A 163 3.61 6.93 25.76
CA LEU A 163 4.37 7.93 26.50
C LEU A 163 3.89 8.09 27.96
N GLY A 164 2.59 7.91 28.20
CA GLY A 164 1.98 7.99 29.54
C GLY A 164 2.10 6.71 30.38
N SER A 165 2.35 5.55 29.78
CA SER A 165 2.44 4.27 30.50
C SER A 165 3.75 4.11 31.29
N SER A 166 4.81 4.85 30.94
CA SER A 166 6.08 4.87 31.69
C SER A 166 5.92 5.33 33.15
N THR A 167 4.86 6.10 33.46
CA THR A 167 4.53 6.53 34.82
C THR A 167 3.35 5.76 35.43
N ALA A 168 2.57 5.02 34.63
CA ALA A 168 1.30 4.42 35.05
C ALA A 168 1.36 2.90 35.30
N GLU A 169 2.48 2.23 35.04
CA GLU A 169 2.60 0.77 35.27
C GLU A 169 2.71 0.37 36.76
N LYS A 170 2.84 1.36 37.66
CA LYS A 170 2.60 1.18 39.10
C LYS A 170 1.30 1.89 39.47
N VAL A 171 0.17 1.19 39.37
CA VAL A 171 -1.01 1.28 40.25
C VAL A 171 -2.21 0.67 39.51
N LEU A 172 -2.32 -0.66 39.61
CA LEU A 172 -3.62 -1.32 39.70
C LEU A 172 -3.67 -2.05 41.05
N LYS A 173 -3.72 -1.24 42.11
CA LYS A 173 -4.35 -1.63 43.38
C LYS A 173 -5.33 -0.53 43.74
N LEU A 174 -6.57 -0.94 43.95
CA LEU A 174 -7.71 -0.13 44.37
C LEU A 174 -7.34 0.94 45.42
N PRO A 175 -7.91 2.15 45.36
CA PRO A 175 -7.50 3.23 46.25
C PRO A 175 -8.11 3.05 47.64
N SER A 176 -7.24 2.84 48.63
CA SER A 176 -7.50 3.36 49.97
C SER A 176 -7.18 4.85 49.93
N VAL A 177 -8.24 5.65 49.90
CA VAL A 177 -8.21 7.12 49.94
C VAL A 177 -7.44 7.52 51.20
N ASN A 178 -6.38 8.32 51.02
CA ASN A 178 -5.59 9.08 52.01
C ASN A 178 -4.07 8.82 52.10
N LYS A 179 -3.46 7.92 51.31
CA LYS A 179 -1.97 7.75 51.32
C LYS A 179 -1.25 8.07 50.00
N THR A 180 -1.97 8.39 48.93
CA THR A 180 -1.36 8.59 47.60
C THR A 180 -0.75 9.97 47.39
N LEU A 181 -1.09 10.96 48.23
CA LEU A 181 -0.52 12.30 48.11
C LEU A 181 0.96 12.36 48.53
N GLU A 182 1.42 11.44 49.39
CA GLU A 182 2.75 11.49 50.01
C GLU A 182 3.90 11.14 49.05
N LYS A 183 3.63 10.49 47.90
CA LYS A 183 4.68 9.98 46.99
C LYS A 183 5.20 10.99 45.96
N HIS A 184 4.60 12.16 45.84
CA HIS A 184 4.98 13.17 44.84
C HIS A 184 5.50 14.50 45.42
N LEU A 185 5.48 14.65 46.75
CA LEU A 185 6.05 15.82 47.40
C LEU A 185 7.53 15.59 47.74
N PRO A 186 8.38 16.62 47.65
CA PRO A 186 9.75 16.53 48.14
C PRO A 186 9.78 16.14 49.63
N GLU A 187 10.78 15.36 50.02
CA GLU A 187 10.95 14.85 51.39
C GLU A 187 10.91 15.98 52.43
N GLU A 188 11.49 17.14 52.10
CA GLU A 188 11.52 18.31 52.98
C GLU A 188 10.13 18.90 53.26
N VAL A 189 9.16 18.67 52.36
CA VAL A 189 7.76 19.07 52.57
C VAL A 189 7.05 18.11 53.53
N VAL A 190 7.37 16.82 53.42
CA VAL A 190 6.85 15.76 54.29
C VAL A 190 7.44 15.87 55.70
N GLU A 191 8.74 16.17 55.80
CA GLU A 191 9.43 16.42 57.08
C GLU A 191 8.83 17.63 57.82
N PHE A 192 8.57 18.73 57.11
CA PHE A 192 7.91 19.89 57.70
C PHE A 192 6.47 19.57 58.17
N GLU A 193 5.70 18.81 57.39
CA GLU A 193 4.33 18.43 57.77
C GLU A 193 4.31 17.48 58.96
N ARG A 194 5.25 16.53 59.03
CA ARG A 194 5.45 15.64 60.18
C ARG A 194 5.84 16.43 61.42
N PHE A 195 6.75 17.41 61.30
CA PHE A 195 7.14 18.29 62.39
C PHE A 195 5.95 19.05 62.95
N LEU A 196 5.08 19.64 62.11
CA LEU A 196 3.88 20.32 62.57
C LEU A 196 2.89 19.37 63.27
N GLN A 197 2.72 18.15 62.77
CA GLN A 197 1.84 17.16 63.40
C GLN A 197 2.35 16.73 64.77
N GLN A 198 3.67 16.60 64.95
CA GLN A 198 4.29 16.19 66.20
C GLN A 198 4.38 17.30 67.24
N THR A 199 4.50 18.57 66.80
CA THR A 199 4.78 19.71 67.69
C THR A 199 3.57 20.59 67.99
N GLY A 200 2.35 20.12 67.70
CA GLY A 200 1.13 20.87 68.03
C GLY A 200 0.77 21.97 67.03
N GLY A 201 1.12 21.78 65.75
CA GLY A 201 0.67 22.63 64.65
C GLY A 201 1.58 23.82 64.36
N ARG A 202 1.01 24.88 63.77
CA ARG A 202 1.76 26.08 63.34
C ARG A 202 2.20 26.96 64.50
N GLN A 203 1.61 26.76 65.68
CA GLN A 203 1.85 27.54 66.88
C GLN A 203 2.64 26.76 67.95
N GLY A 204 3.12 25.55 67.65
CA GLY A 204 3.94 24.79 68.62
C GLY A 204 3.17 24.32 69.86
N GLY A 205 1.84 24.21 69.77
CA GLY A 205 0.97 23.93 70.91
C GLY A 205 0.66 25.13 71.82
N TRP A 206 1.13 26.33 71.48
CA TRP A 206 0.74 27.57 72.14
C TRP A 206 -0.57 28.12 71.57
N ASP A 207 -1.30 28.91 72.37
CA ASP A 207 -2.44 29.66 71.85
C ASP A 207 -1.99 30.84 70.98
N ASP A 208 -2.91 31.38 70.19
CA ASP A 208 -2.61 32.44 69.22
C ASP A 208 -2.15 33.75 69.90
N HIS A 209 -2.57 34.02 71.14
CA HIS A 209 -2.22 35.24 71.86
C HIS A 209 -0.79 35.18 72.40
N ASP A 210 -0.46 34.10 73.09
CA ASP A 210 0.86 33.82 73.64
C ASP A 210 1.89 33.71 72.50
N HIS A 211 1.56 32.98 71.43
CA HIS A 211 2.43 32.82 70.27
C HIS A 211 2.71 34.16 69.57
N HIS A 212 1.69 35.01 69.38
CA HIS A 212 1.86 36.32 68.76
C HIS A 212 2.70 37.27 69.63
N THR A 213 2.49 37.23 70.95
CA THR A 213 3.26 38.01 71.91
C THR A 213 4.72 37.56 71.91
N PHE A 214 4.98 36.25 71.91
CA PHE A 214 6.31 35.66 71.73
C PHE A 214 6.97 36.18 70.44
N LEU A 215 6.27 36.12 69.29
CA LEU A 215 6.82 36.56 68.00
C LEU A 215 7.17 38.05 67.98
N LYS A 216 6.34 38.91 68.58
CA LYS A 216 6.61 40.36 68.68
C LYS A 216 7.90 40.64 69.44
N VAL A 217 8.08 40.01 70.60
CA VAL A 217 9.28 40.20 71.41
C VAL A 217 10.49 39.56 70.71
N TRP A 218 10.31 38.42 70.03
CA TRP A 218 11.38 37.69 69.35
C TRP A 218 11.90 38.44 68.14
N THR A 219 11.00 39.02 67.34
CA THR A 219 11.36 39.85 66.18
C THR A 219 12.04 41.16 66.59
N LYS A 220 11.65 41.75 67.73
CA LYS A 220 12.29 42.94 68.31
C LYS A 220 13.75 42.68 68.72
N HIS A 221 14.03 41.53 69.33
CA HIS A 221 15.37 41.20 69.85
C HIS A 221 16.20 40.28 68.96
N LYS A 222 15.62 39.74 67.88
CA LYS A 222 16.24 38.76 66.98
C LYS A 222 16.89 37.57 67.72
N GLY A 223 16.26 37.10 68.78
CA GLY A 223 16.76 35.97 69.59
C GLY A 223 17.98 36.26 70.47
N ARG A 224 18.26 37.53 70.82
CA ARG A 224 19.34 37.89 71.77
C ARG A 224 18.89 37.70 73.23
N LEU A 225 19.82 37.50 74.16
CA LEU A 225 19.54 37.21 75.59
C LEU A 225 18.56 38.19 76.28
N SER A 226 18.51 39.46 75.84
CA SER A 226 17.56 40.48 76.31
C SER A 226 16.08 40.18 75.98
N TYR A 227 15.83 39.19 75.13
CA TYR A 227 14.52 38.69 74.76
C TYR A 227 13.81 38.01 75.94
N MET A 228 14.53 37.26 76.76
CA MET A 228 13.94 36.38 77.77
C MET A 228 13.25 37.17 78.89
N ASP A 229 13.89 38.25 79.34
CA ASP A 229 13.36 39.10 80.41
C ASP A 229 12.09 39.84 79.94
N GLU A 230 12.09 40.35 78.70
CA GLU A 230 10.92 41.01 78.11
C GLU A 230 9.80 40.01 77.81
N ALA A 231 10.11 38.80 77.36
CA ALA A 231 9.11 37.77 77.08
C ALA A 231 8.39 37.29 78.35
N LEU A 232 9.11 37.17 79.47
CA LEU A 232 8.54 36.82 80.77
C LEU A 232 7.58 37.90 81.31
N GLU A 233 7.86 39.17 81.04
CA GLU A 233 7.00 40.29 81.47
C GLU A 233 5.66 40.32 80.72
N TYR A 234 5.66 40.00 79.43
CA TYR A 234 4.44 39.99 78.60
C TYR A 234 3.67 38.67 78.62
N LEU A 235 4.31 37.55 78.92
CA LEU A 235 3.69 36.21 79.00
C LEU A 235 3.43 35.82 80.45
N SER A 236 2.47 36.47 81.09
CA SER A 236 2.20 36.40 82.54
C SER A 236 1.61 35.06 83.06
N GLY A 237 1.90 33.95 82.39
CA GLY A 237 1.48 32.59 82.77
C GLY A 237 2.43 31.50 82.26
N ARG A 238 3.58 31.87 81.69
CA ARG A 238 4.57 30.93 81.14
C ARG A 238 5.85 30.99 81.94
N THR A 239 6.48 29.83 82.12
CA THR A 239 7.79 29.75 82.77
C THR A 239 8.89 30.12 81.80
N LYS A 240 10.07 30.41 82.33
CA LYS A 240 11.26 30.66 81.51
C LYS A 240 11.59 29.45 80.64
N GLU A 241 11.42 28.27 81.19
CA GLU A 241 11.61 26.99 80.52
C GLU A 241 10.64 26.80 79.34
N ASP A 242 9.38 27.21 79.48
CA ASP A 242 8.39 27.17 78.39
C ASP A 242 8.81 28.06 77.22
N ILE A 243 9.28 29.29 77.52
CA ILE A 243 9.73 30.26 76.51
C ILE A 243 10.99 29.74 75.80
N GLU A 244 11.93 29.14 76.53
CA GLU A 244 13.14 28.53 75.94
C GLU A 244 12.82 27.32 75.06
N GLN A 245 11.87 26.47 75.45
CA GLN A 245 11.44 25.35 74.62
C GLN A 245 10.75 25.83 73.35
N HIS A 246 9.93 26.88 73.45
CA HIS A 246 9.25 27.46 72.30
C HIS A 246 10.19 28.21 71.36
N ASP A 247 11.25 28.86 71.87
CA ASP A 247 12.31 29.44 71.03
C ASP A 247 13.06 28.36 70.25
N LYS A 248 13.43 27.25 70.88
CA LYS A 248 14.05 26.11 70.20
C LYS A 248 13.14 25.54 69.10
N TRP A 249 11.87 25.33 69.43
CA TRP A 249 10.86 24.89 68.44
C TRP A 249 10.74 25.89 67.28
N TYR A 250 10.70 27.19 67.55
CA TYR A 250 10.52 28.21 66.52
C TYR A 250 11.74 28.32 65.59
N GLN A 251 12.96 28.14 66.12
CA GLN A 251 14.17 28.05 65.32
C GLN A 251 14.15 26.83 64.39
N GLU A 252 13.74 25.66 64.89
CA GLU A 252 13.57 24.45 64.07
C GLU A 252 12.47 24.62 63.02
N PHE A 253 11.34 25.24 63.38
CA PHE A 253 10.25 25.59 62.48
C PHE A 253 10.74 26.46 61.31
N LEU A 254 11.56 27.49 61.59
CA LEU A 254 12.11 28.38 60.55
C LEU A 254 13.01 27.64 59.55
N ILE A 255 13.88 26.75 60.06
CA ILE A 255 14.78 25.95 59.22
C ILE A 255 13.98 25.04 58.29
N LEU A 256 13.03 24.29 58.85
CA LEU A 256 12.20 23.35 58.08
C LEU A 256 11.26 24.07 57.10
N HIS A 257 10.70 25.23 57.49
CA HIS A 257 9.87 26.04 56.61
C HIS A 257 10.65 26.58 55.40
N GLU A 258 11.88 27.06 55.61
CA GLU A 258 12.75 27.50 54.52
C GLU A 258 13.20 26.32 53.63
N GLY A 259 13.45 25.15 54.24
CA GLY A 259 13.69 23.89 53.53
C GLY A 259 12.53 23.51 52.59
N LYS A 260 11.30 23.50 53.12
CA LYS A 260 10.06 23.29 52.35
C LYS A 260 9.93 24.28 51.19
N LYS A 261 10.16 25.57 51.43
CA LYS A 261 10.08 26.61 50.39
C LYS A 261 11.07 26.37 49.25
N LYS A 262 12.32 26.03 49.58
CA LYS A 262 13.37 25.71 48.60
C LYS A 262 13.05 24.43 47.83
N ALA A 263 12.56 23.41 48.50
CA ALA A 263 12.19 22.14 47.87
C ALA A 263 11.02 22.30 46.89
N ILE A 264 9.98 23.06 47.27
CA ILE A 264 8.85 23.40 46.37
C ILE A 264 9.33 24.19 45.15
N LYS A 265 10.24 25.15 45.33
CA LYS A 265 10.79 25.93 44.21
C LYS A 265 11.54 25.03 43.22
N LYS A 266 12.45 24.18 43.72
CA LYS A 266 13.19 23.21 42.89
C LYS A 266 12.27 22.22 42.18
N TRP A 267 11.24 21.72 42.88
CA TRP A 267 10.25 20.82 42.30
C TRP A 267 9.48 21.48 41.15
N LYS A 268 9.03 22.74 41.32
CA LYS A 268 8.37 23.50 40.25
C LYS A 268 9.28 23.72 39.05
N GLU A 269 10.54 24.07 39.27
CA GLU A 269 11.54 24.25 38.20
C GLU A 269 11.78 22.94 37.44
N LYS A 270 11.94 21.81 38.15
CA LYS A 270 12.11 20.50 37.54
C LYS A 270 10.90 20.08 36.71
N GLN A 271 9.69 20.30 37.23
CA GLN A 271 8.46 20.00 36.50
C GLN A 271 8.30 20.84 35.23
N GLN A 272 8.72 22.10 35.27
CA GLN A 272 8.71 22.96 34.09
C GLN A 272 9.72 22.49 33.03
N GLN A 273 10.94 22.13 33.45
CA GLN A 273 11.95 21.58 32.54
C GLN A 273 11.51 20.26 31.89
N GLU A 274 10.85 19.39 32.64
CA GLU A 274 10.33 18.12 32.12
C GLU A 274 9.21 18.34 31.09
N LYS A 275 8.30 19.28 31.34
CA LYS A 275 7.28 19.69 30.36
C LYS A 275 7.90 20.22 29.07
N GLU A 276 8.92 21.08 29.16
CA GLU A 276 9.62 21.61 27.99
C GLU A 276 10.37 20.54 27.20
N ARG A 277 10.99 19.56 27.88
CA ARG A 277 11.63 18.41 27.22
C ARG A 277 10.61 17.56 26.48
N ASN A 278 9.50 17.21 27.14
CA ASN A 278 8.42 16.42 26.54
C ASN A 278 7.80 17.14 25.34
N LEU A 279 7.67 18.47 25.39
CA LEU A 279 7.19 19.26 24.26
C LEU A 279 8.16 19.20 23.07
N LYS A 280 9.47 19.40 23.32
CA LYS A 280 10.50 19.32 22.28
C LYS A 280 10.58 17.93 21.63
N GLU A 281 10.41 16.87 22.42
CA GLU A 281 10.40 15.50 21.92
C GLU A 281 9.17 15.22 21.04
N LYS A 282 7.99 15.69 21.45
CA LYS A 282 6.77 15.64 20.63
C LYS A 282 6.92 16.40 19.31
N GLU A 283 7.46 17.61 19.33
CA GLU A 283 7.72 18.39 18.12
C GLU A 283 8.71 17.68 17.17
N LYS A 284 9.73 17.01 17.72
CA LYS A 284 10.69 16.24 16.93
C LYS A 284 10.04 15.03 16.27
N LEU A 285 9.22 14.28 17.01
CA LEU A 285 8.47 13.14 16.47
C LEU A 285 7.49 13.59 15.38
N GLU A 286 6.76 14.69 15.60
CA GLU A 286 5.82 15.22 14.61
C GLU A 286 6.52 15.65 13.31
N LYS A 287 7.73 16.23 13.41
CA LYS A 287 8.54 16.57 12.23
C LYS A 287 8.99 15.32 11.47
N MET A 288 9.49 14.31 12.17
CA MET A 288 9.90 13.04 11.54
C MET A 288 8.72 12.37 10.83
N PHE A 289 7.56 12.33 11.48
CA PHE A 289 6.35 11.74 10.91
C PHE A 289 5.88 12.49 9.64
N LYS A 290 5.91 13.83 9.65
CA LYS A 290 5.59 14.63 8.46
C LYS A 290 6.53 14.36 7.30
N GLU A 291 7.81 14.15 7.59
CA GLU A 291 8.82 13.88 6.57
C GLU A 291 8.66 12.47 5.96
N GLU A 292 8.43 11.44 6.79
CA GLU A 292 8.09 10.09 6.33
C GLU A 292 6.81 10.06 5.49
N TRP A 293 5.78 10.80 5.91
CA TRP A 293 4.54 10.94 5.16
C TRP A 293 4.77 11.51 3.76
N LEU A 294 5.57 12.59 3.67
CA LEU A 294 5.88 13.24 2.39
C LEU A 294 6.63 12.28 1.45
N GLN A 295 7.62 11.55 1.98
CA GLN A 295 8.37 10.56 1.21
C GLN A 295 7.50 9.43 0.69
N HIS A 296 6.56 8.95 1.52
CA HIS A 296 5.62 7.90 1.12
C HIS A 296 4.69 8.40 0.00
N GLU A 297 4.17 9.62 0.11
CA GLU A 297 3.31 10.23 -0.92
C GLU A 297 4.05 10.44 -2.25
N GLU A 298 5.29 10.92 -2.21
CA GLU A 298 6.14 11.06 -3.41
C GLU A 298 6.46 9.72 -4.06
N ALA A 299 6.81 8.70 -3.27
CA ALA A 299 7.07 7.35 -3.76
C ALA A 299 5.83 6.75 -4.44
N HIS A 300 4.64 6.98 -3.87
CA HIS A 300 3.38 6.54 -4.47
C HIS A 300 3.11 7.25 -5.80
N LYS A 301 3.26 8.58 -5.86
CA LYS A 301 3.10 9.36 -7.10
C LYS A 301 4.07 8.91 -8.19
N ARG A 302 5.33 8.63 -7.83
CA ARG A 302 6.34 8.15 -8.77
C ARG A 302 5.97 6.78 -9.34
N LYS A 303 5.56 5.82 -8.51
CA LYS A 303 5.08 4.50 -8.99
C LYS A 303 3.90 4.64 -9.95
N ALA A 304 2.95 5.52 -9.64
CA ALA A 304 1.80 5.78 -10.51
C ALA A 304 2.17 6.43 -11.86
N GLU A 305 3.18 7.31 -11.90
CA GLU A 305 3.71 7.86 -13.16
C GLU A 305 4.46 6.81 -13.96
N GLU A 306 5.31 6.00 -13.31
CA GLU A 306 6.04 4.90 -13.97
C GLU A 306 5.08 3.90 -14.63
N GLU A 307 4.00 3.53 -13.95
CA GLU A 307 2.96 2.64 -14.50
C GLU A 307 2.24 3.28 -15.70
N ARG A 308 1.89 4.58 -15.62
CA ARG A 308 1.29 5.32 -16.76
C ARG A 308 2.24 5.39 -17.95
N GLN A 309 3.55 5.51 -17.73
CA GLN A 309 4.54 5.48 -18.82
C GLN A 309 4.63 4.09 -19.46
N ARG A 310 4.65 3.01 -18.64
CA ARG A 310 4.66 1.63 -19.14
C ARG A 310 3.43 1.33 -20.00
N GLN A 311 2.25 1.74 -19.56
CA GLN A 311 1.02 1.56 -20.32
C GLN A 311 1.04 2.32 -21.65
N ARG A 312 1.53 3.57 -21.65
CA ARG A 312 1.69 4.36 -22.89
C ARG A 312 2.65 3.68 -23.88
N ALA A 313 3.79 3.20 -23.40
CA ALA A 313 4.75 2.47 -24.23
C ALA A 313 4.18 1.17 -24.80
N ALA A 314 3.41 0.41 -23.99
CA ALA A 314 2.75 -0.81 -24.45
C ALA A 314 1.71 -0.53 -25.56
N ILE A 315 0.92 0.53 -25.42
CA ILE A 315 -0.05 0.95 -26.44
C ILE A 315 0.66 1.36 -27.73
N GLU A 316 1.76 2.11 -27.65
CA GLU A 316 2.53 2.52 -28.82
C GLU A 316 3.16 1.32 -29.53
N ALA A 317 3.75 0.38 -28.78
CA ALA A 317 4.31 -0.85 -29.32
C ALA A 317 3.24 -1.69 -30.04
N TRP A 318 2.06 -1.83 -29.43
CA TRP A 318 0.92 -2.55 -30.04
C TRP A 318 0.45 -1.87 -31.33
N LYS A 319 0.37 -0.52 -31.36
CA LYS A 319 0.03 0.23 -32.58
C LYS A 319 1.05 -0.01 -33.70
N LYS A 320 2.35 0.01 -33.40
CA LYS A 320 3.43 -0.28 -34.36
C LYS A 320 3.33 -1.70 -34.90
N GLN A 321 3.12 -2.68 -34.02
CA GLN A 321 2.95 -4.07 -34.41
C GLN A 321 1.73 -4.25 -35.33
N LYS A 322 0.60 -3.63 -35.00
CA LYS A 322 -0.62 -3.69 -35.80
C LYS A 322 -0.46 -3.03 -37.18
N ALA A 323 0.30 -1.94 -37.26
CA ALA A 323 0.63 -1.31 -38.54
C ALA A 323 1.53 -2.21 -39.40
N LEU A 324 2.52 -2.87 -38.80
CA LEU A 324 3.39 -3.84 -39.49
C LEU A 324 2.60 -5.04 -40.02
N THR A 325 1.70 -5.62 -39.21
CA THR A 325 0.86 -6.75 -39.65
C THR A 325 -0.04 -6.35 -40.81
N LEU A 326 -0.66 -5.17 -40.75
CA LEU A 326 -1.51 -4.67 -41.83
C LEU A 326 -0.70 -4.44 -43.11
N ALA A 327 0.51 -3.88 -43.01
CA ALA A 327 1.40 -3.70 -44.16
C ALA A 327 1.83 -5.05 -44.77
N MET A 328 2.14 -6.06 -43.94
CA MET A 328 2.47 -7.42 -44.42
C MET A 328 1.28 -8.08 -45.12
N GLU A 329 0.05 -7.92 -44.61
CA GLU A 329 -1.17 -8.40 -45.26
C GLU A 329 -1.40 -7.73 -46.61
N GLN A 330 -1.25 -6.40 -46.70
CA GLN A 330 -1.38 -5.65 -47.96
C GLN A 330 -0.35 -6.10 -49.00
N VAL A 331 0.93 -6.25 -48.60
CA VAL A 331 1.98 -6.77 -49.49
C VAL A 331 1.66 -8.20 -49.95
N SER A 332 1.10 -9.03 -49.09
CA SER A 332 0.72 -10.41 -49.43
C SER A 332 -0.46 -10.45 -50.41
N GLN A 333 -1.46 -9.58 -50.22
CA GLN A 333 -2.58 -9.42 -51.16
C GLN A 333 -2.09 -8.96 -52.54
N LEU A 334 -1.22 -7.94 -52.60
CA LEU A 334 -0.65 -7.46 -53.86
C LEU A 334 0.15 -8.56 -54.59
N LYS A 335 0.93 -9.37 -53.86
CA LYS A 335 1.65 -10.53 -54.45
C LYS A 335 0.69 -11.59 -54.99
N LEU A 336 -0.43 -11.85 -54.32
CA LEU A 336 -1.45 -12.78 -54.79
C LEU A 336 -2.13 -12.26 -56.07
N GLU A 337 -2.51 -10.98 -56.10
CA GLU A 337 -3.07 -10.34 -57.29
C GLU A 337 -2.10 -10.35 -58.48
N GLU A 338 -0.81 -10.08 -58.25
CA GLU A 338 0.20 -10.10 -59.30
C GLU A 338 0.37 -11.51 -59.88
N LYS A 339 0.40 -12.54 -59.02
CA LYS A 339 0.43 -13.95 -59.45
C LYS A 339 -0.81 -14.31 -60.26
N ALA A 340 -1.99 -13.91 -59.82
CA ALA A 340 -3.25 -14.16 -60.54
C ALA A 340 -3.25 -13.48 -61.93
N LYS A 341 -2.82 -12.22 -62.02
CA LYS A 341 -2.67 -11.51 -63.30
C LYS A 341 -1.66 -12.19 -64.22
N LYS A 342 -0.55 -12.72 -63.67
CA LYS A 342 0.46 -13.45 -64.45
C LYS A 342 -0.10 -14.76 -64.99
N GLN A 343 -0.80 -15.54 -64.16
CA GLN A 343 -1.48 -16.77 -64.58
C GLN A 343 -2.56 -16.51 -65.63
N GLN A 344 -3.35 -15.44 -65.47
CA GLN A 344 -4.35 -15.05 -66.46
C GLN A 344 -3.72 -14.71 -67.81
N LYS A 345 -2.64 -13.92 -67.83
CA LYS A 345 -1.90 -13.60 -69.07
C LYS A 345 -1.31 -14.86 -69.71
N GLU A 346 -0.79 -15.78 -68.92
CA GLU A 346 -0.24 -17.05 -69.39
C GLU A 346 -1.32 -17.95 -69.98
N HIS A 347 -2.49 -18.03 -69.34
CA HIS A 347 -3.65 -18.74 -69.86
C HIS A 347 -4.16 -18.12 -71.18
N GLN A 348 -4.23 -16.79 -71.26
CA GLN A 348 -4.58 -16.09 -72.50
C GLN A 348 -3.60 -16.41 -73.64
N ARG A 349 -2.28 -16.40 -73.36
CA ARG A 349 -1.25 -16.79 -74.33
C ARG A 349 -1.43 -18.24 -74.78
N HIS A 350 -1.66 -19.16 -73.85
CA HIS A 350 -1.87 -20.57 -74.16
C HIS A 350 -3.10 -20.77 -75.06
N CYS A 351 -4.23 -20.14 -74.73
CA CYS A 351 -5.45 -20.17 -75.54
C CYS A 351 -5.20 -19.60 -76.94
N HIS A 352 -4.51 -18.46 -77.04
CA HIS A 352 -4.17 -17.85 -78.33
C HIS A 352 -3.31 -18.78 -79.21
N THR A 353 -2.27 -19.38 -78.65
CA THR A 353 -1.41 -20.34 -79.35
C THR A 353 -2.19 -21.56 -79.82
N LYS A 354 -3.09 -22.10 -78.99
CA LYS A 354 -3.95 -23.23 -79.35
C LYS A 354 -4.84 -22.90 -80.55
N LEU A 355 -5.42 -21.69 -80.57
CA LEU A 355 -6.29 -21.21 -81.64
C LEU A 355 -5.53 -21.01 -82.96
N LEU A 356 -4.28 -20.53 -82.90
CA LEU A 356 -3.36 -20.44 -84.05
C LEU A 356 -3.03 -21.82 -84.64
N LEU A 357 -2.70 -22.79 -83.77
CA LEU A 357 -2.41 -24.18 -84.17
C LEU A 357 -3.63 -24.84 -84.85
N GLU A 358 -4.83 -24.62 -84.33
CA GLU A 358 -6.07 -25.14 -84.90
C GLU A 358 -6.37 -24.54 -86.28
N LYS A 359 -6.22 -23.22 -86.44
CA LYS A 359 -6.30 -22.55 -87.75
C LYS A 359 -5.29 -23.11 -88.75
N TYR A 360 -4.04 -23.28 -88.33
CA TYR A 360 -3.00 -23.86 -89.20
C TYR A 360 -3.31 -25.31 -89.59
N SER A 361 -3.82 -26.12 -88.65
CA SER A 361 -4.25 -27.49 -88.92
C SER A 361 -5.40 -27.54 -89.94
N LEU A 362 -6.40 -26.67 -89.80
CA LEU A 362 -7.51 -26.56 -90.75
C LEU A 362 -7.02 -26.16 -92.14
N GLN A 363 -6.18 -25.13 -92.24
CA GLN A 363 -5.58 -24.71 -93.51
C GLN A 363 -4.76 -25.84 -94.16
N LYS A 364 -3.98 -26.59 -93.37
CA LYS A 364 -3.23 -27.74 -93.88
C LYS A 364 -4.17 -28.83 -94.42
N LYS A 365 -5.25 -29.14 -93.71
CA LYS A 365 -6.28 -30.09 -94.16
C LYS A 365 -6.98 -29.62 -95.44
N GLU A 366 -7.28 -28.33 -95.57
CA GLU A 366 -7.85 -27.77 -96.80
C GLU A 366 -6.88 -27.85 -97.97
N LYS A 367 -5.61 -27.48 -97.77
CA LYS A 367 -4.55 -27.62 -98.78
C LYS A 367 -4.38 -29.08 -99.23
N GLU A 368 -4.37 -30.02 -98.28
CA GLU A 368 -4.27 -31.45 -98.59
C GLU A 368 -5.51 -31.95 -99.35
N LYS A 369 -6.72 -31.46 -99.03
CA LYS A 369 -7.94 -31.77 -99.78
C LYS A 369 -7.89 -31.20 -101.20
N LEU A 370 -7.45 -29.96 -101.37
CA LEU A 370 -7.24 -29.32 -102.67
C LEU A 370 -6.22 -30.09 -103.50
N GLU A 371 -5.07 -30.43 -102.92
CA GLU A 371 -4.01 -31.20 -103.59
C GLU A 371 -4.51 -32.60 -104.01
N LYS A 372 -5.30 -33.28 -103.16
CA LYS A 372 -5.94 -34.56 -103.51
C LYS A 372 -6.97 -34.44 -104.63
N LEU A 373 -7.61 -33.28 -104.78
CA LEU A 373 -8.57 -33.01 -105.86
C LEU A 373 -7.88 -32.62 -107.17
N GLU A 374 -6.74 -31.93 -107.07
CA GLU A 374 -5.92 -31.49 -108.21
C GLU A 374 -5.07 -32.62 -108.79
N LYS A 375 -4.50 -33.51 -107.96
CA LYS A 375 -3.71 -34.67 -108.42
C LYS A 375 -4.38 -35.52 -109.52
N PRO A 376 -5.62 -36.02 -109.35
CA PRO A 376 -6.26 -36.82 -110.39
C PRO A 376 -6.53 -36.01 -111.66
N LYS A 377 -6.89 -34.72 -111.54
CA LYS A 377 -7.07 -33.84 -112.71
C LYS A 377 -5.76 -33.60 -113.45
N ARG A 378 -4.64 -33.47 -112.72
CA ARG A 378 -3.31 -33.29 -113.28
C ARG A 378 -2.82 -34.57 -113.97
N GLU A 379 -3.02 -35.72 -113.33
CA GLU A 379 -2.72 -37.04 -113.90
C GLU A 379 -3.59 -37.36 -115.13
N GLU A 380 -4.87 -36.95 -115.13
CA GLU A 380 -5.76 -37.08 -116.28
C GLU A 380 -5.32 -36.18 -117.44
N ALA A 381 -5.00 -34.91 -117.17
CA ALA A 381 -4.44 -34.00 -118.17
C ALA A 381 -3.09 -34.48 -118.71
N GLU A 382 -2.20 -35.02 -117.87
CA GLU A 382 -0.93 -35.62 -118.31
C GLU A 382 -1.16 -36.89 -119.16
N LYS A 383 -2.12 -37.75 -118.81
CA LYS A 383 -2.51 -38.90 -119.64
C LYS A 383 -3.11 -38.47 -120.98
N GLU A 384 -3.90 -37.40 -120.99
CA GLU A 384 -4.50 -36.85 -122.19
C GLU A 384 -3.45 -36.19 -123.10
N GLU A 385 -2.49 -35.49 -122.51
CA GLU A 385 -1.30 -34.96 -123.20
C GLU A 385 -0.44 -36.10 -123.77
N MET A 386 -0.17 -37.16 -122.99
CA MET A 386 0.56 -38.34 -123.46
C MET A 386 -0.19 -39.08 -124.56
N LYS A 387 -1.53 -39.14 -124.51
CA LYS A 387 -2.35 -39.67 -125.62
C LYS A 387 -2.25 -38.78 -126.86
N ARG A 388 -2.21 -37.45 -126.70
CA ARG A 388 -2.02 -36.52 -127.82
C ARG A 388 -0.64 -36.71 -128.46
N ILE A 389 0.41 -36.78 -127.66
CA ILE A 389 1.79 -37.03 -128.13
C ILE A 389 1.90 -38.41 -128.80
N ALA A 390 1.28 -39.46 -128.22
CA ALA A 390 1.27 -40.78 -128.83
C ALA A 390 0.46 -40.81 -130.14
N ALA A 391 -0.66 -40.08 -130.22
CA ALA A 391 -1.42 -39.93 -131.47
C ALA A 391 -0.61 -39.17 -132.53
N GLU A 392 0.11 -38.11 -132.13
CA GLU A 392 1.05 -37.36 -132.99
C GLU A 392 2.23 -38.25 -133.47
N GLU A 393 2.77 -39.13 -132.62
CA GLU A 393 3.80 -40.11 -132.99
C GLU A 393 3.27 -41.25 -133.88
N ILE A 394 2.04 -41.73 -133.66
CA ILE A 394 1.39 -42.75 -134.50
C ILE A 394 1.11 -42.17 -135.90
N THR A 395 0.68 -40.91 -136.01
CA THR A 395 0.55 -40.24 -137.32
C THR A 395 1.88 -40.07 -138.03
N LYS A 396 3.00 -39.95 -137.31
CA LYS A 396 4.36 -39.88 -137.90
C LYS A 396 4.94 -41.24 -138.31
N PHE A 397 4.36 -42.36 -137.87
CA PHE A 397 4.77 -43.72 -138.25
C PHE A 397 3.95 -44.30 -139.41
N GLN A 398 2.91 -43.58 -139.87
CA GLN A 398 2.07 -43.93 -141.03
C GLN A 398 2.34 -43.04 -142.25
N GLU A 399 3.38 -42.21 -142.20
CA GLU A 399 4.10 -41.64 -143.36
C GLU A 399 5.41 -42.42 -143.57
#